data_AF-A0A222C6Q5-F1
#
_entry.id   AF-A0A222C6Q5-F1
#
_cell.length_a   1.000
_cell.length_b   1.000
_cell.length_c   1.000
_cell.angle_alpha   90.00
_cell.angle_beta   90.00
_cell.angle_gamma   90.00
#
_symmetry.space_group_name_H-M   'P 1'
#
loop_
_entity.id
_entity.type
_entity.pdbx_description
1 polymer ?
#
loop_
_entity_poly.entity_id
_entity_poly.type
_entity_poly.pdbx_seq_one_letter_code
_entity_poly.pdbx_strand_id
1 'polypeptide(L)'
;FDVLPKKEVALLTKEMDKLERFLGGIEDMPRIPDVLFVVDPKKEKIAVHEANILGIPVVAMVDTNTDPEPIDVVIPSNDDAIR
;
A
#
# COMPACT_ATOMS: atom_id res chain seq x y z
N PHE A 1 -28.59 -7.73 7.10
CA PHE A 1 -29.03 -6.33 6.95
C PHE A 1 -30.54 -6.14 7.16
N ASP A 2 -31.38 -7.18 7.06
CA ASP A 2 -32.85 -7.04 7.12
C ASP A 2 -33.45 -6.64 8.47
N VAL A 3 -32.69 -6.73 9.57
CA VAL A 3 -33.18 -6.39 10.93
C VAL A 3 -32.71 -5.00 11.37
N LEU A 4 -31.85 -4.32 10.59
CA LEU A 4 -31.24 -3.05 10.95
C LEU A 4 -31.98 -1.85 10.29
N PRO A 5 -32.03 -0.68 10.95
CA PRO A 5 -32.54 0.54 10.35
C PRO A 5 -31.80 0.90 9.06
N LYS A 6 -32.53 1.32 8.01
CA LYS A 6 -31.92 1.69 6.70
C LYS A 6 -30.78 2.71 6.80
N LYS A 7 -30.81 3.59 7.81
CA LYS A 7 -29.73 4.55 8.08
C LYS A 7 -28.45 3.87 8.58
N GLU A 8 -28.57 2.89 9.48
CA GLU A 8 -27.42 2.12 9.98
C GLU A 8 -26.84 1.23 8.90
N VAL A 9 -27.70 0.60 8.09
CA VAL A 9 -27.27 -0.17 6.91
C VAL A 9 -26.42 0.70 5.98
N ALA A 10 -26.86 1.91 5.65
CA ALA A 10 -26.11 2.82 4.79
C ALA A 10 -24.76 3.27 5.38
N LEU A 11 -24.69 3.46 6.71
CA LEU A 11 -23.43 3.78 7.38
C LEU A 11 -22.45 2.60 7.33
N LEU A 12 -22.94 1.40 7.65
CA LEU A 12 -22.14 0.17 7.61
C LEU A 12 -21.65 -0.16 6.21
N THR A 13 -22.47 0.02 5.17
CA THR A 13 -22.03 -0.15 3.78
C THR A 13 -20.93 0.83 3.42
N LYS A 14 -21.07 2.11 3.81
CA LYS A 14 -20.03 3.12 3.54
C LYS A 14 -18.72 2.82 4.28
N GLU A 15 -18.81 2.27 5.49
CA GLU A 15 -17.65 1.85 6.27
C GLU A 15 -16.98 0.62 5.64
N MET A 16 -17.77 -0.35 5.20
CA MET A 16 -17.31 -1.52 4.46
C MET A 16 -16.59 -1.12 3.16
N ASP A 17 -17.18 -0.27 2.33
CA ASP A 17 -16.56 0.21 1.08
C ASP A 17 -15.23 0.93 1.35
N LYS A 18 -15.17 1.69 2.45
CA LYS A 18 -13.94 2.36 2.87
C LYS A 18 -12.88 1.34 3.27
N LEU A 19 -13.24 0.37 4.09
CA LEU A 19 -12.31 -0.67 4.54
C LEU A 19 -11.82 -1.53 3.38
N GLU A 20 -12.71 -1.96 2.49
CA GLU A 20 -12.37 -2.75 1.29
C GLU A 20 -11.39 -1.99 0.39
N ARG A 21 -11.60 -0.69 0.20
CA ARG A 21 -10.71 0.16 -0.61
C ARG A 21 -9.29 0.28 -0.05
N PHE A 22 -9.12 0.31 1.28
CA PHE A 22 -7.81 0.52 1.91
C PHE A 22 -7.13 -0.78 2.35
N LEU A 23 -7.90 -1.76 2.81
CA LEU A 23 -7.41 -2.98 3.45
C LEU A 23 -7.69 -4.24 2.63
N GLY A 24 -8.48 -4.17 1.56
CA GLY A 24 -8.79 -5.35 0.73
C GLY A 24 -7.53 -6.02 0.16
N GLY A 25 -6.45 -5.26 -0.09
CA GLY A 25 -5.18 -5.82 -0.55
C GLY A 25 -4.42 -6.64 0.50
N ILE A 26 -4.69 -6.42 1.80
CA ILE A 26 -4.04 -7.14 2.91
C ILE A 26 -4.99 -8.12 3.62
N GLU A 27 -6.28 -8.15 3.25
CA GLU A 27 -7.29 -9.02 3.84
C GLU A 27 -6.90 -10.51 3.74
N ASP A 28 -6.34 -10.90 2.59
CA ASP A 28 -5.91 -12.26 2.32
C ASP A 28 -4.47 -12.56 2.77
N MET A 29 -3.78 -11.64 3.47
CA MET A 29 -2.41 -11.84 3.94
C MET A 29 -2.38 -12.48 5.34
N PRO A 30 -2.08 -13.78 5.48
CA PRO A 30 -2.06 -14.45 6.79
C PRO A 30 -0.82 -14.13 7.62
N ARG A 31 0.21 -13.54 7.01
CA ARG A 31 1.49 -13.21 7.65
C ARG A 31 2.08 -11.93 7.07
N ILE A 32 3.05 -11.36 7.78
CA ILE A 32 3.84 -10.20 7.33
C ILE A 32 4.51 -10.56 5.99
N PRO A 33 4.51 -9.65 4.99
CA PRO A 33 5.13 -9.91 3.70
C PRO A 33 6.65 -10.07 3.84
N ASP A 34 7.21 -11.03 3.10
CA ASP A 34 8.67 -11.26 3.08
C ASP A 34 9.42 -10.23 2.22
N VAL A 35 8.71 -9.51 1.33
CA VAL A 35 9.25 -8.47 0.45
C VAL A 35 8.16 -7.43 0.22
N LEU A 36 8.53 -6.15 0.24
CA LEU A 36 7.64 -5.05 -0.12
C LEU A 36 7.98 -4.53 -1.51
N PHE A 37 6.96 -4.38 -2.37
CA PHE A 37 7.10 -3.71 -3.66
C PHE A 37 6.46 -2.32 -3.59
N VAL A 38 7.24 -1.27 -3.86
CA VAL A 38 6.80 0.13 -3.77
C VAL A 38 6.92 0.82 -5.13
N VAL A 39 5.88 1.52 -5.54
CA VAL A 39 5.91 2.42 -6.71
C VAL A 39 6.03 3.84 -6.19
N ASP A 40 6.88 4.66 -6.79
CA ASP A 40 7.14 6.05 -6.37
C ASP A 40 7.48 6.17 -4.86
N PRO A 41 8.69 5.74 -4.43
CA PRO A 41 9.10 5.76 -3.02
C PRO A 41 9.14 7.18 -2.42
N LYS A 42 9.10 8.23 -3.23
CA LYS A 42 9.03 9.62 -2.76
C LYS A 42 7.65 9.98 -2.22
N LYS A 43 6.57 9.43 -2.79
CA LYS A 43 5.22 9.56 -2.24
C LYS A 43 5.01 8.61 -1.06
N GLU A 44 5.52 7.38 -1.16
CA GLU A 44 5.29 6.30 -0.19
C GLU A 44 6.42 6.14 0.86
N LYS A 45 6.95 7.26 1.36
CA LYS A 45 8.07 7.26 2.34
C LYS A 45 7.76 6.54 3.64
N ILE A 46 6.49 6.55 4.06
CA ILE A 46 6.04 5.89 5.29
C ILE A 46 6.17 4.38 5.15
N ALA A 47 5.72 3.82 4.02
CA ALA A 47 5.80 2.40 3.74
C ALA A 47 7.25 1.90 3.71
N VAL A 48 8.14 2.67 3.07
CA VAL A 48 9.59 2.37 3.04
C VAL A 48 10.20 2.44 4.45
N HIS A 49 9.80 3.41 5.26
CA HIS A 49 10.30 3.55 6.64
C HIS A 49 9.86 2.39 7.54
N GLU A 50 8.58 2.01 7.47
CA GLU A 50 8.03 0.89 8.25
C GLU A 50 8.64 -0.45 7.83
N ALA A 51 8.81 -0.66 6.52
CA ALA A 51 9.50 -1.85 6.00
C ALA A 51 10.93 -1.95 6.51
N ASN A 52 11.68 -0.85 6.49
CA ASN A 52 13.04 -0.79 7.03
C ASN A 52 13.09 -1.10 8.54
N ILE A 53 12.14 -0.61 9.33
CA ILE A 53 12.05 -0.92 10.77
C ILE A 53 11.77 -2.40 11.00
N LEU A 54 10.87 -2.98 10.20
CA LEU A 54 10.49 -4.39 10.28
C LEU A 54 11.54 -5.33 9.67
N GLY A 55 12.56 -4.80 9.00
CA GLY A 55 13.57 -5.58 8.29
C GLY A 55 13.03 -6.28 7.05
N ILE A 56 11.97 -5.74 6.44
CA ILE A 56 11.38 -6.27 5.22
C ILE A 56 12.14 -5.64 4.04
N PRO A 57 12.74 -6.46 3.14
CA PRO A 57 13.43 -5.94 1.97
C PRO A 57 12.48 -5.20 1.04
N VAL A 58 12.90 -4.01 0.60
CA VAL A 58 12.11 -3.11 -0.25
C VAL A 58 12.63 -3.13 -1.68
N VAL A 59 11.76 -3.51 -2.60
CA VAL A 59 11.96 -3.38 -4.05
C VAL A 59 11.13 -2.19 -4.50
N ALA A 60 11.77 -1.18 -5.10
CA ALA A 60 11.04 0.00 -5.54
C ALA A 60 11.33 0.40 -6.97
N MET A 61 10.31 0.94 -7.61
CA MET A 61 10.40 1.60 -8.90
C MET A 61 10.76 3.07 -8.67
N VAL A 62 11.90 3.52 -9.20
CA VAL A 62 12.51 4.79 -8.81
C VAL A 62 12.72 5.68 -10.04
N ASP A 63 12.22 6.91 -9.96
CA ASP A 63 12.45 7.97 -10.95
C ASP A 63 13.67 8.83 -10.54
N THR A 64 14.18 9.59 -11.49
CA THR A 64 15.32 10.53 -11.42
C THR A 64 15.31 11.51 -10.24
N ASN A 65 14.17 11.69 -9.57
CA ASN A 65 13.96 12.67 -8.51
C ASN A 65 13.88 12.07 -7.08
N THR A 66 14.17 10.78 -6.93
CA THR A 66 14.02 10.06 -5.66
C THR A 66 15.36 9.49 -5.19
N ASP A 67 15.59 9.58 -3.87
CA ASP A 67 16.80 9.09 -3.23
C ASP A 67 16.72 7.55 -3.06
N PRO A 68 17.65 6.78 -3.65
CA PRO A 68 17.64 5.33 -3.58
C PRO A 68 18.21 4.74 -2.28
N GLU A 69 18.82 5.53 -1.39
CA GLU A 69 19.50 5.01 -0.20
C GLU A 69 18.64 4.10 0.71
N PRO A 70 17.35 4.36 0.98
CA PRO A 70 16.54 3.52 1.87
C PRO A 70 15.92 2.29 1.19
N ILE A 71 16.38 1.92 -0.01
CA ILE A 71 15.76 0.89 -0.88
C ILE A 71 16.80 -0.18 -1.21
N ASP A 72 16.47 -1.45 -0.96
CA ASP A 72 17.40 -2.57 -1.21
C ASP A 72 17.58 -2.86 -2.71
N VAL A 73 16.47 -2.81 -3.46
CA VAL A 73 16.47 -3.07 -4.90
C VAL A 73 15.79 -1.94 -5.63
N VAL A 74 16.59 -1.18 -6.37
CA VAL A 74 16.16 -0.01 -7.15
C VAL A 74 15.94 -0.46 -8.59
N ILE A 75 14.71 -0.33 -9.08
CA ILE A 75 14.35 -0.52 -10.48
C ILE A 75 14.20 0.87 -11.11
N PRO A 76 15.17 1.34 -11.90
CA PRO A 76 15.03 2.61 -12.59
C PRO A 76 13.89 2.50 -13.61
N SER A 77 12.88 3.36 -13.47
CA SER A 77 11.72 3.38 -14.35
C SER A 77 11.19 4.80 -14.48
N ASN A 78 10.40 5.01 -15.53
CA ASN A 78 9.67 6.25 -15.70
C ASN A 78 8.24 6.04 -15.21
N ASP A 79 7.92 6.55 -14.03
CA ASP A 79 6.59 6.39 -13.39
C ASP A 79 5.46 7.10 -14.17
N ASP A 80 5.80 7.99 -15.11
CA ASP A 80 4.83 8.65 -16.01
C ASP A 80 4.34 7.76 -17.17
N ALA A 81 4.85 6.54 -17.30
CA ALA A 81 4.46 5.60 -18.34
C ALA A 81 3.30 4.68 -17.91
N ILE A 82 2.12 5.25 -17.62
CA ILE A 82 0.89 4.44 -17.60
C ILE A 82 0.54 4.11 -19.05
N ARG A 83 0.72 2.85 -19.45
CA ARG A 83 0.20 2.28 -20.70
C ARG A 83 -0.73 1.11 -20.39
#